data_AF-A0A7X0DIM0-F1
#
_entry.id   AF-A0A7X0DIM0-F1
#
_cell.length_a   1.000
_cell.length_b   1.000
_cell.length_c   1.000
_cell.angle_alpha   90.00
_cell.angle_beta   90.00
_cell.angle_gamma   90.00
#
_symmetry.space_group_name_H-M   'P 1'
#
loop_
_entity.id
_entity.type
_entity.pdbx_description
1 polymer ?
#
loop_
_entity_poly.entity_id
_entity_poly.type
_entity_poly.pdbx_seq_one_letter_code
_entity_poly.pdbx_strand_id
1 'polypeptide(L)'
;MALIKCKDCNADVSDAALACPTCGRPMAFQASATERASPPPETRMPKPRNPTRGIALLILACVAGLIFWMYLSPISHSTVDIQLPSAARAKPATAPAATSTANQAPATDDEH
;
A
#
# COMPACT_ATOMS: atom_id res chain seq x y z
N MET A 1 19.30 -32.23 -33.25
CA MET A 1 19.14 -30.93 -32.55
C MET A 1 17.69 -30.85 -32.14
N ALA A 2 17.40 -30.69 -30.85
CA ALA A 2 16.02 -30.60 -30.37
C ALA A 2 15.55 -29.14 -30.41
N LEU A 3 14.36 -28.90 -30.95
CA LEU A 3 13.70 -27.60 -30.89
C LEU A 3 13.02 -27.47 -29.53
N ILE A 4 13.40 -26.46 -28.76
CA ILE A 4 12.81 -26.10 -27.47
C ILE A 4 12.01 -24.81 -27.60
N LYS A 5 10.95 -24.69 -26.81
CA LYS A 5 10.14 -23.46 -26.74
C LYS A 5 10.87 -22.41 -25.90
N CYS A 6 11.04 -21.21 -26.44
CA CYS A 6 11.46 -20.04 -25.66
C CYS A 6 10.41 -19.74 -24.58
N LYS A 7 10.84 -19.62 -23.31
CA LYS A 7 9.91 -19.33 -22.19
C LYS A 7 9.32 -17.92 -22.21
N ASP A 8 9.91 -17.01 -22.98
CA ASP A 8 9.46 -15.63 -23.09
C ASP A 8 8.52 -15.40 -24.28
N CYS A 9 8.87 -15.92 -25.46
CA CYS A 9 8.12 -15.64 -26.70
C CYS A 9 7.46 -16.89 -27.33
N ASN A 10 7.66 -18.08 -26.77
CA ASN A 10 7.13 -19.36 -27.27
C ASN A 10 7.54 -19.72 -28.71
N ALA A 11 8.52 -19.02 -29.28
CA ALA A 11 9.16 -19.41 -30.52
C ALA A 11 9.94 -20.71 -30.33
N ASP A 12 10.02 -21.50 -31.40
CA ASP A 12 10.82 -22.71 -31.42
C ASP A 12 12.28 -22.34 -31.71
N VAL A 13 13.17 -22.71 -30.79
CA VAL A 13 14.60 -22.35 -30.81
C VAL A 13 15.41 -23.63 -30.65
N SER A 14 16.58 -23.72 -31.28
CA SER A 14 17.48 -24.85 -31.02
C SER A 14 17.89 -24.87 -29.55
N ASP A 15 17.91 -26.05 -28.97
CA ASP A 15 18.56 -26.34 -27.70
C ASP A 15 19.95 -25.68 -27.61
N ALA A 16 20.79 -25.73 -28.64
CA ALA A 16 22.12 -25.14 -28.64
C ALA A 16 22.20 -23.59 -28.71
N ALA A 17 21.08 -22.86 -28.83
CA ALA A 17 21.12 -21.41 -29.02
C ALA A 17 21.43 -20.66 -27.70
N LEU A 18 22.45 -19.78 -27.73
CA LEU A 18 22.81 -18.91 -26.59
C LEU A 18 21.76 -17.84 -26.30
N ALA A 19 21.03 -17.41 -27.33
CA ALA A 19 19.96 -16.44 -27.24
C ALA A 19 18.86 -16.80 -28.24
N CYS A 20 17.62 -16.41 -27.93
CA CYS A 20 16.50 -16.58 -28.85
C CYS A 20 16.67 -15.66 -30.07
N PRO A 21 16.62 -16.17 -31.31
CA PRO A 21 16.71 -15.32 -32.51
C PRO A 21 15.47 -14.44 -32.69
N THR A 22 14.34 -14.83 -32.11
CA THR A 22 13.07 -14.11 -32.24
C THR A 22 12.94 -12.95 -31.25
N CYS A 23 13.38 -13.12 -30.00
CA CYS A 23 13.23 -12.10 -28.96
C CYS A 23 14.54 -11.53 -28.41
N GLY A 24 15.70 -12.06 -28.83
CA GLY A 24 17.02 -11.59 -28.41
C GLY A 24 17.40 -11.90 -26.96
N ARG A 25 16.54 -12.59 -26.20
CA ARG A 25 16.80 -12.91 -24.79
C ARG A 25 17.78 -14.07 -24.64
N PRO A 26 18.69 -14.02 -23.65
CA PRO A 26 19.63 -15.11 -23.39
C PRO A 26 18.88 -16.36 -22.92
N MET A 27 19.23 -17.49 -23.53
CA MET A 27 18.70 -18.81 -23.18
C MET A 27 19.62 -19.41 -22.11
N ALA A 28 19.15 -19.48 -20.86
CA ALA A 28 19.88 -20.18 -19.81
C ALA A 28 19.82 -21.69 -20.07
N PHE A 29 20.82 -22.20 -20.79
CA PHE A 29 20.92 -23.61 -21.16
C PHE A 29 21.23 -24.46 -19.92
N GLN A 30 20.21 -25.13 -19.38
CA GLN A 30 20.44 -26.23 -18.45
C GLN A 30 20.91 -27.41 -19.27
N ALA A 31 22.23 -27.58 -19.35
CA ALA A 31 22.89 -28.77 -19.90
C ALA A 31 22.61 -29.99 -19.00
N SER A 32 21.35 -30.40 -18.89
CA SER A 32 20.95 -31.66 -18.27
C SER A 32 21.09 -32.79 -19.29
N ALA A 33 22.33 -33.05 -19.71
CA ALA A 33 22.63 -34.18 -20.58
C ALA A 33 24.09 -34.66 -20.43
N THR A 34 24.69 -34.62 -19.24
CA THR A 34 25.86 -35.48 -18.91
C THR A 34 25.98 -35.63 -17.40
N GLU A 35 25.12 -36.44 -16.79
CA GLU A 35 25.37 -37.00 -15.45
C GLU A 35 25.20 -38.52 -15.51
N ARG A 36 26.19 -39.16 -16.13
CA ARG A 36 26.52 -40.59 -15.93
C ARG A 36 28.03 -40.72 -15.80
N ALA A 37 28.59 -40.17 -14.73
CA ALA A 37 29.89 -40.58 -14.19
C ALA A 37 30.09 -39.95 -12.80
N SER A 38 29.91 -40.78 -11.76
CA SER A 38 30.28 -40.60 -10.35
C SER A 38 29.67 -39.42 -9.56
N PRO A 39 29.17 -39.64 -8.34
CA PRO A 39 28.81 -38.55 -7.43
C PRO A 39 30.03 -38.06 -6.60
N PRO A 40 30.56 -36.84 -6.85
CA PRO A 40 31.34 -36.09 -5.86
C PRO A 40 30.41 -35.32 -4.89
N PRO A 41 30.88 -34.97 -3.69
CA PRO A 41 30.04 -34.71 -2.51
C PRO A 41 29.06 -33.55 -2.69
N GLU A 42 27.83 -33.79 -2.25
CA GLU A 42 26.71 -32.84 -2.22
C GLU A 42 27.07 -31.55 -1.46
N THR A 43 27.57 -30.54 -2.17
CA THR A 43 27.30 -29.16 -1.78
C THR A 43 25.83 -28.90 -2.07
N ARG A 44 25.00 -28.94 -1.02
CA ARG A 44 23.58 -28.57 -1.06
C ARG A 44 23.45 -27.13 -1.56
N MET A 45 23.30 -26.96 -2.86
CA MET A 45 22.87 -25.70 -3.43
C MET A 45 21.44 -25.41 -2.94
N PRO A 46 21.19 -24.27 -2.28
CA PRO A 46 19.85 -23.90 -1.86
C PRO A 46 18.98 -23.74 -3.11
N LYS A 47 17.95 -24.58 -3.20
CA LYS A 47 16.94 -24.57 -4.26
C LYS A 47 16.43 -23.13 -4.44
N PRO A 48 16.53 -22.53 -5.64
CA PRO A 48 16.08 -21.15 -5.84
C PRO A 48 14.57 -21.11 -5.63
N ARG A 49 14.15 -20.55 -4.50
CA ARG A 49 12.75 -20.30 -4.19
C ARG A 49 12.27 -19.24 -5.18
N ASN A 50 11.37 -19.62 -6.06
CA ASN A 50 10.73 -18.73 -7.01
C ASN A 50 10.16 -17.49 -6.30
N PRO A 51 10.74 -16.29 -6.47
CA PRO A 51 10.35 -15.10 -5.71
C PRO A 51 8.90 -14.67 -6.00
N THR A 52 8.35 -15.11 -7.13
CA THR A 52 6.95 -14.95 -7.52
C THR A 52 5.96 -15.53 -6.51
N ARG A 53 6.27 -16.64 -5.84
CA ARG A 53 5.38 -17.18 -4.80
C ARG A 53 5.33 -16.30 -3.55
N GLY A 54 6.45 -15.64 -3.21
CA GLY A 54 6.50 -14.69 -2.09
C GLY A 54 5.70 -13.43 -2.38
N ILE A 55 5.90 -12.85 -3.58
CA ILE A 55 5.20 -11.63 -4.00
C ILE A 55 3.68 -11.90 -4.14
N ALA A 56 3.28 -13.03 -4.72
CA ALA A 56 1.87 -13.37 -4.86
C ALA A 56 1.17 -13.52 -3.50
N LEU A 57 1.82 -14.17 -2.52
CA LEU A 57 1.27 -14.29 -1.16
C LEU A 57 1.20 -12.94 -0.44
N LEU A 58 2.18 -12.05 -0.65
CA LEU A 58 2.19 -10.72 -0.06
C LEU A 58 1.05 -9.86 -0.62
N ILE A 59 0.84 -9.87 -1.94
CA ILE A 59 -0.28 -9.17 -2.58
C ILE A 59 -1.61 -9.72 -2.09
N LEU A 60 -1.76 -11.06 -2.04
CA LEU A 60 -2.99 -11.70 -1.55
C LEU A 60 -3.30 -11.27 -0.11
N ALA A 61 -2.29 -11.25 0.76
CA ALA A 61 -2.43 -10.83 2.15
C ALA A 61 -2.80 -9.34 2.27
N CYS A 62 -2.18 -8.46 1.46
CA CYS A 62 -2.54 -7.04 1.41
C CYS A 62 -3.98 -6.82 0.96
N VAL A 63 -4.42 -7.51 -0.12
CA VAL A 63 -5.79 -7.38 -0.64
C VAL A 63 -6.81 -7.91 0.36
N ALA A 64 -6.56 -9.07 0.98
CA ALA A 64 -7.43 -9.61 2.02
C ALA A 64 -7.51 -8.67 3.22
N GLY A 65 -6.39 -8.07 3.64
CA GLY A 65 -6.35 -7.07 4.71
C GLY A 65 -7.13 -5.80 4.38
N LEU A 66 -7.00 -5.28 3.16
CA LEU A 66 -7.76 -4.10 2.71
C LEU A 66 -9.26 -4.36 2.63
N ILE A 67 -9.66 -5.51 2.07
CA ILE A 67 -11.06 -5.93 2.02
C ILE A 67 -11.58 -6.10 3.44
N PHE A 68 -10.86 -6.81 4.30
CA PHE A 68 -11.25 -6.98 5.69
C PHE A 68 -11.37 -5.64 6.42
N TRP A 69 -10.44 -4.71 6.19
CA TRP A 69 -10.48 -3.36 6.75
C TRP A 69 -11.68 -2.55 6.23
N MET A 70 -12.01 -2.65 4.95
CA MET A 70 -13.20 -2.01 4.37
C MET A 70 -14.51 -2.62 4.85
N TYR A 71 -14.54 -3.92 5.11
CA TYR A 71 -15.75 -4.63 5.57
C TYR A 71 -15.95 -4.53 7.09
N LEU A 72 -14.87 -4.46 7.88
CA LEU A 72 -14.93 -4.31 9.34
C LEU A 72 -14.87 -2.87 9.83
N SER A 73 -14.47 -1.91 8.98
CA SER A 73 -14.65 -0.50 9.30
C SER A 73 -16.01 -0.09 8.78
N PRO A 74 -17.06 -0.01 9.63
CA PRO A 74 -18.29 0.66 9.26
C PRO A 74 -17.92 2.12 9.05
N ILE A 75 -17.65 2.48 7.80
CA ILE A 75 -17.54 3.82 7.21
C ILE A 75 -17.67 4.94 8.26
N SER A 76 -16.65 5.09 9.11
CA SER A 76 -16.50 6.30 9.92
C SER A 76 -15.98 7.33 8.95
N HIS A 77 -16.91 7.94 8.21
CA HIS A 77 -16.67 9.16 7.47
C HIS A 77 -16.10 10.18 8.46
N SER A 78 -14.77 10.28 8.53
CA SER A 78 -14.12 11.50 8.98
C SER A 78 -14.53 12.56 7.98
N THR A 79 -15.56 13.32 8.32
CA THR A 79 -15.85 14.63 7.76
C THR A 79 -14.56 15.42 7.92
N VAL A 80 -13.77 15.49 6.85
CA VAL A 80 -12.75 16.52 6.69
C VAL A 80 -13.57 17.80 6.53
N ASP A 81 -13.89 18.43 7.66
CA ASP A 81 -14.31 19.81 7.69
C ASP A 81 -13.15 20.62 7.10
N ILE A 82 -13.20 20.82 5.78
CA ILE A 82 -12.45 21.87 5.12
C ILE A 82 -13.07 23.16 5.65
N GLN A 83 -12.55 23.62 6.78
CA GLN A 83 -12.86 24.91 7.33
C GLN A 83 -12.36 25.94 6.32
N LEU A 84 -13.26 26.39 5.44
CA LEU A 84 -13.00 27.55 4.59
C LEU A 84 -12.71 28.72 5.55
N PRO A 85 -11.55 29.38 5.46
CA PRO A 85 -11.27 30.56 6.27
C PRO A 85 -12.31 31.62 5.90
N SER A 86 -13.23 31.87 6.84
CA SER A 86 -14.21 32.94 6.79
C SER A 86 -13.48 34.28 6.90
N ALA A 87 -12.83 34.68 5.81
CA ALA A 87 -12.27 36.01 5.60
C ALA A 87 -13.39 36.98 5.23
N ALA A 88 -14.41 37.10 6.08
CA ALA A 88 -15.45 38.12 5.95
C ALA A 88 -16.20 38.34 7.27
N ARG A 89 -15.49 38.57 8.39
CA ARG A 89 -16.09 39.30 9.51
C ARG A 89 -15.38 40.61 9.72
N ALA A 90 -15.85 41.59 8.95
CA ALA A 90 -15.62 42.99 9.19
C ALA A 90 -15.91 43.34 10.65
N LYS A 91 -15.03 44.18 11.20
CA LYS A 91 -15.18 44.92 12.46
C LYS A 91 -16.60 45.50 12.60
N PRO A 92 -17.14 45.49 13.82
CA PRO A 92 -17.39 46.79 14.43
C PRO A 92 -16.64 46.91 15.75
N ALA A 93 -15.85 47.99 15.83
CA ALA A 93 -15.33 48.50 17.07
C ALA A 93 -16.49 49.04 17.91
N THR A 94 -16.81 48.38 19.01
CA THR A 94 -17.53 49.00 20.12
C THR A 94 -16.78 48.65 21.40
N ALA A 95 -16.15 49.67 21.96
CA ALA A 95 -15.31 49.60 23.14
C ALA A 95 -16.11 49.18 24.40
N PRO A 96 -15.44 48.59 25.41
CA PRO A 96 -16.01 48.42 26.74
C PRO A 96 -15.82 49.68 27.59
N ALA A 97 -16.92 50.27 28.06
CA ALA A 97 -16.95 51.07 29.29
C ALA A 97 -17.85 50.28 30.26
N ALA A 98 -17.32 49.56 31.26
CA ALA A 98 -16.75 50.06 32.50
C ALA A 98 -17.70 51.03 33.23
N THR A 99 -18.29 50.56 34.34
CA THR A 99 -18.83 51.24 35.56
C THR A 99 -19.89 50.28 36.14
N SER A 100 -19.59 49.36 37.05
CA SER A 100 -19.17 49.50 38.45
C SER A 100 -20.10 50.38 39.30
N THR A 101 -20.60 49.81 40.40
CA THR A 101 -21.16 50.50 41.57
C THR A 101 -22.63 50.94 41.48
N ALA A 102 -23.52 50.23 42.17
CA ALA A 102 -24.16 50.74 43.40
C ALA A 102 -25.28 49.81 43.91
N ASN A 103 -25.01 49.19 45.06
CA ASN A 103 -25.88 49.05 46.23
C ASN A 103 -27.23 48.34 46.13
N GLN A 104 -27.21 47.12 46.67
CA GLN A 104 -28.17 46.64 47.67
C GLN A 104 -28.60 47.75 48.65
N ALA A 105 -29.91 47.90 48.82
CA ALA A 105 -30.53 48.22 50.10
C ALA A 105 -31.93 47.54 50.14
N PRO A 106 -32.23 46.75 51.19
CA PRO A 106 -33.56 46.23 51.49
C PRO A 106 -34.30 47.14 52.48
N ALA A 107 -35.60 47.35 52.27
CA ALA A 107 -36.57 47.91 53.23
C ALA A 107 -37.99 47.58 52.68
N THR A 108 -38.71 46.61 53.23
CA THR A 108 -39.71 46.71 54.34
C THR A 108 -40.97 47.50 53.99
N ASP A 109 -42.09 46.76 54.04
CA ASP A 109 -43.42 47.10 54.60
C ASP A 109 -44.42 48.04 53.87
N ASP A 110 -45.69 47.77 54.22
CA ASP A 110 -46.97 48.52 54.06
C ASP A 110 -47.99 48.10 52.97
N GLU A 111 -48.82 47.11 53.34
CA GLU A 111 -50.27 47.20 53.68
C GLU A 111 -51.20 48.17 52.91
N HIS A 112 -52.12 47.62 52.09
CA HIS A 112 -53.59 47.86 52.15
C HIS A 112 -54.37 46.81 51.36
#